data_AF-A0A8U0A738-F1
#
_entry.id   AF-A0A8U0A738-F1
#
_cell.length_a   1.000
_cell.length_b   1.000
_cell.length_c   1.000
_cell.angle_alpha   90.00
_cell.angle_beta   90.00
_cell.angle_gamma   90.00
#
_symmetry.space_group_name_H-M   'P 1'
#
loop_
_entity.id
_entity.type
_entity.pdbx_description
1 polymer ?
#
loop_
_entity_poly.entity_id
_entity_poly.type
_entity_poly.pdbx_seq_one_letter_code
_entity_poly.pdbx_strand_id
1 'polypeptide(L)'
;MNRLLLAVVSLTVVVVVASTPLTSTMAQKSPQTFVIEQGDRSIRVTPLGDGSRSVEEFYDYRSPATEPEGQYGSYGTSNIQINQVSQLFIYRGSSGLSLVFLHDKSGDEGGAVITGDISGLPANGDWVVEDDTYNNRDDVFQHNDGSSHIEWLLRGNRTDGAAFRGLGRSSDTTITVDMKFNERSANYPFEEWEGPPDQNEIERWVVRSGTGEMIALDMNDPIEISSGTSGAPSTLTETGGTVTPTSSTGTPATTTQAGSSDGFGVSVPRFDVGLVILAVVALTATALLRRTG
;
A
#
# COMPACT_ATOMS: atom_id res chain seq x y z
N MET A 1 -71.24 74.86 2.92
CA MET A 1 -69.99 75.52 2.48
C MET A 1 -68.87 74.49 2.47
N ASN A 2 -68.22 74.38 1.31
CA ASN A 2 -66.90 73.86 0.95
C ASN A 2 -66.33 72.56 1.55
N ARG A 3 -66.06 71.65 0.60
CA ARG A 3 -65.16 70.49 0.64
C ARG A 3 -63.72 70.91 0.97
N LEU A 4 -62.95 70.02 1.63
CA LEU A 4 -61.51 69.92 1.41
C LEU A 4 -61.14 68.45 1.23
N LEU A 5 -60.75 68.09 0.01
CA LEU A 5 -60.12 66.82 -0.33
C LEU A 5 -58.68 66.84 0.20
N LEU A 6 -58.25 65.78 0.89
CA LEU A 6 -56.83 65.44 1.00
C LEU A 6 -56.52 64.36 -0.04
N ALA A 7 -55.69 64.73 -1.02
CA ALA A 7 -55.06 63.81 -1.95
C ALA A 7 -53.89 63.11 -1.24
N VAL A 8 -53.94 61.79 -1.13
CA VAL A 8 -52.80 60.97 -0.71
C VAL A 8 -52.03 60.58 -1.97
N VAL A 9 -50.85 61.15 -2.15
CA VAL A 9 -49.91 60.74 -3.19
C VAL A 9 -49.10 59.57 -2.64
N SER A 10 -49.41 58.36 -3.13
CA SER A 10 -48.64 57.15 -2.81
C SER A 10 -47.37 57.11 -3.66
N LEU A 11 -46.22 57.32 -3.04
CA LEU A 11 -44.91 57.17 -3.66
C LEU A 11 -44.43 55.73 -3.49
N THR A 12 -44.58 54.90 -4.52
CA THR A 12 -44.07 53.52 -4.54
C THR A 12 -42.60 53.53 -4.93
N VAL A 13 -41.70 53.29 -3.96
CA VAL A 13 -40.27 53.09 -4.22
C VAL A 13 -40.06 51.61 -4.58
N VAL A 14 -39.77 51.33 -5.85
CA VAL A 14 -39.36 50.00 -6.31
C VAL A 14 -37.85 49.89 -6.08
N VAL A 15 -37.44 49.13 -5.07
CA VAL A 15 -36.03 48.76 -4.85
C VAL A 15 -35.73 47.53 -5.68
N VAL A 16 -35.01 47.70 -6.78
CA VAL A 16 -34.43 46.59 -7.56
C VAL A 16 -33.16 46.15 -6.84
N VAL A 17 -33.25 45.07 -6.06
CA VAL A 17 -32.08 44.42 -5.46
C VAL A 17 -31.41 43.58 -6.55
N ALA A 18 -30.28 44.05 -7.07
CA ALA A 18 -29.43 43.27 -7.95
C ALA A 18 -28.71 42.20 -7.12
N SER A 19 -29.18 40.96 -7.18
CA SER A 19 -28.52 39.80 -6.59
C SER A 19 -27.31 39.41 -7.46
N THR A 20 -26.11 39.76 -7.02
CA THR A 20 -24.89 39.19 -7.58
C THR A 20 -24.77 37.73 -7.10
N PRO A 21 -24.57 36.75 -7.98
CA PRO A 21 -24.28 35.39 -7.55
C PRO A 21 -22.94 35.40 -6.84
N LEU A 22 -22.94 35.06 -5.54
CA LEU A 22 -21.74 34.68 -4.81
C LEU A 22 -21.27 33.35 -5.39
N THR A 23 -20.29 33.40 -6.28
CA THR A 23 -19.53 32.20 -6.67
C THR A 23 -18.71 31.78 -5.46
N SER A 24 -19.26 30.89 -4.65
CA SER A 24 -18.49 30.19 -3.63
C SER A 24 -17.49 29.29 -4.34
N THR A 25 -16.26 29.77 -4.52
CA THR A 25 -15.13 28.91 -4.85
C THR A 25 -14.98 27.96 -3.67
N MET A 26 -15.56 26.76 -3.77
CA MET A 26 -15.16 25.63 -2.92
C MET A 26 -13.64 25.56 -3.05
N ALA A 27 -12.91 25.90 -1.99
CA ALA A 27 -11.49 25.67 -1.94
C ALA A 27 -11.32 24.17 -2.12
N GLN A 28 -10.96 23.74 -3.33
CA GLN A 28 -10.61 22.35 -3.61
C GLN A 28 -9.37 22.08 -2.78
N LYS A 29 -9.57 21.52 -1.59
CA LYS A 29 -8.48 21.12 -0.70
C LYS A 29 -7.58 20.22 -1.53
N SER A 30 -6.37 20.70 -1.83
CA SER A 30 -5.41 19.93 -2.61
C SER A 30 -5.29 18.54 -1.97
N PRO A 31 -5.24 17.46 -2.77
CA PRO A 31 -5.12 16.13 -2.21
C PRO A 31 -3.88 16.09 -1.33
N GLN A 32 -4.10 15.78 -0.05
CA GLN A 32 -3.01 15.64 0.90
C GLN A 32 -2.15 14.45 0.45
N THR A 33 -0.85 14.65 0.38
CA THR A 33 0.13 13.63 -0.04
C THR A 33 1.01 13.28 1.14
N PHE A 34 1.42 12.02 1.20
CA PHE A 34 2.40 11.51 2.14
C PHE A 34 3.64 11.06 1.38
N VAL A 35 4.79 11.22 2.02
CA VAL A 35 6.05 10.72 1.51
C VAL A 35 6.48 9.55 2.38
N ILE A 36 6.77 8.42 1.73
CA ILE A 36 7.34 7.23 2.33
C ILE A 36 8.79 7.15 1.88
N GLU A 37 9.72 7.23 2.82
CA GLU A 37 11.15 7.08 2.56
C GLU A 37 11.61 5.68 2.98
N GLN A 38 12.42 5.02 2.15
CA GLN A 38 13.06 3.73 2.46
C GLN A 38 14.43 3.67 1.77
N GLY A 39 15.51 3.81 2.55
CA GLY A 39 16.86 3.99 2.01
C GLY A 39 16.91 5.24 1.11
N ASP A 40 17.31 5.06 -0.16
CA ASP A 40 17.38 6.14 -1.15
C ASP A 40 16.06 6.36 -1.93
N ARG A 41 14.99 5.63 -1.59
CA ARG A 41 13.70 5.66 -2.30
C ARG A 41 12.72 6.60 -1.60
N SER A 42 12.21 7.58 -2.36
CA SER A 42 11.13 8.49 -1.94
C SER A 42 9.85 8.20 -2.73
N ILE A 43 8.81 7.74 -2.03
CA ILE A 43 7.53 7.31 -2.63
C ILE A 43 6.42 8.27 -2.19
N ARG A 44 5.69 8.85 -3.15
CA ARG A 44 4.54 9.71 -2.86
C ARG A 44 3.24 8.91 -2.95
N VAL A 45 2.43 8.97 -1.90
CA VAL A 45 1.12 8.30 -1.84
C VAL A 45 0.02 9.27 -1.45
N THR A 46 -1.18 9.02 -1.95
CA THR A 46 -2.38 9.72 -1.50
C THR A 46 -3.19 8.81 -0.56
N PRO A 47 -3.97 9.37 0.39
CA PRO A 47 -4.85 8.57 1.21
C PRO A 47 -5.94 7.86 0.40
N LEU A 48 -6.23 6.62 0.76
CA LEU A 48 -7.42 5.87 0.35
C LEU A 48 -8.66 6.43 1.07
N GLY A 49 -9.83 6.38 0.43
CA GLY A 49 -11.08 6.85 1.03
C GLY A 49 -11.40 8.32 0.74
N ASP A 50 -12.67 8.66 0.91
CA ASP A 50 -13.24 9.98 0.58
C ASP A 50 -13.54 10.83 1.82
N GLY A 51 -13.29 10.30 3.01
CA GLY A 51 -13.59 10.97 4.28
C GLY A 51 -15.03 10.81 4.75
N SER A 52 -15.84 9.95 4.14
CA SER A 52 -17.24 9.73 4.56
C SER A 52 -17.40 8.66 5.64
N ARG A 53 -16.60 7.60 5.60
CA ARG A 53 -16.66 6.42 6.47
C ARG A 53 -15.54 6.46 7.52
N SER A 54 -15.76 5.98 8.75
CA SER A 54 -14.68 5.89 9.74
C SER A 54 -13.64 4.82 9.34
N VAL A 55 -12.46 4.80 9.97
CA VAL A 55 -11.47 3.74 9.65
C VAL A 55 -11.93 2.40 10.20
N GLU A 56 -12.63 2.40 11.34
CA GLU A 56 -13.20 1.22 11.98
C GLU A 56 -14.31 0.62 11.12
N GLU A 57 -15.19 1.45 10.55
CA GLU A 57 -16.21 1.02 9.59
C GLU A 57 -15.60 0.59 8.25
N PHE A 58 -14.44 1.15 7.89
CA PHE A 58 -13.74 0.75 6.68
C PHE A 58 -13.05 -0.60 6.82
N TYR A 59 -12.45 -0.83 7.97
CA TYR A 59 -11.79 -2.08 8.31
C TYR A 59 -12.82 -3.16 8.61
N ASP A 60 -13.81 -2.85 9.45
CA ASP A 60 -14.90 -3.75 9.84
C ASP A 60 -14.32 -5.09 10.30
N TYR A 61 -13.47 -5.01 11.34
CA TYR A 61 -12.89 -6.18 11.99
C TYR A 61 -14.01 -6.96 12.69
N ARG A 62 -14.04 -8.27 12.45
CA ARG A 62 -15.02 -9.18 13.03
C ARG A 62 -14.36 -10.44 13.55
N SER A 63 -14.92 -10.94 14.64
CA SER A 63 -14.55 -12.21 15.28
C SER A 63 -15.82 -12.92 15.76
N PRO A 64 -15.72 -14.13 16.33
CA PRO A 64 -16.87 -14.79 16.95
C PRO A 64 -17.44 -14.02 18.15
N ALA A 65 -16.74 -12.99 18.64
CA ALA A 65 -17.18 -12.13 19.73
C ALA A 65 -17.75 -10.77 19.27
N THR A 66 -17.75 -10.47 17.97
CA THR A 66 -18.32 -9.23 17.43
C THR A 66 -19.75 -9.42 16.94
N GLU A 67 -20.47 -8.30 16.77
CA GLU A 67 -21.74 -8.27 16.05
C GLU A 67 -21.62 -7.25 14.88
N PRO A 68 -21.76 -7.69 13.62
CA PRO A 68 -21.95 -9.08 13.19
C PRO A 68 -20.73 -9.98 13.48
N GLU A 69 -21.00 -11.27 13.64
CA GLU A 69 -19.96 -12.29 13.85
C GLU A 69 -19.07 -12.43 12.60
N GLY A 70 -17.83 -12.85 12.81
CA GLY A 70 -16.87 -13.15 11.75
C GLY A 70 -15.75 -14.09 12.18
N GLN A 71 -14.81 -14.35 11.28
CA GLN A 71 -13.69 -15.26 11.47
C GLN A 71 -12.38 -14.48 11.57
N TYR A 72 -12.20 -13.77 12.68
CA TYR A 72 -10.98 -13.06 13.07
C TYR A 72 -10.31 -12.33 11.89
N GLY A 73 -10.93 -11.25 11.43
CA GLY A 73 -10.35 -10.47 10.34
C GLY A 73 -11.24 -9.34 9.84
N SER A 74 -10.72 -8.64 8.84
CA SER A 74 -11.30 -7.47 8.21
C SER A 74 -12.32 -7.86 7.15
N TYR A 75 -13.59 -7.49 7.33
CA TYR A 75 -14.64 -7.75 6.34
C TYR A 75 -14.83 -6.58 5.37
N GLY A 76 -14.50 -5.37 5.82
CA GLY A 76 -14.65 -4.13 5.08
C GLY A 76 -13.59 -3.92 3.99
N THR A 77 -12.49 -4.69 4.04
CA THR A 77 -11.37 -4.63 3.09
C THR A 77 -11.28 -5.82 2.14
N SER A 78 -12.28 -6.71 2.11
CA SER A 78 -12.27 -7.94 1.28
C SER A 78 -11.90 -7.71 -0.20
N ASN A 79 -12.23 -6.55 -0.76
CA ASN A 79 -11.91 -6.19 -2.15
C ASN A 79 -10.44 -5.76 -2.39
N ILE A 80 -9.65 -5.55 -1.34
CA ILE A 80 -8.23 -5.14 -1.42
C ILE A 80 -7.28 -6.10 -0.72
N GLN A 81 -7.80 -7.17 -0.11
CA GLN A 81 -7.01 -8.27 0.47
C GLN A 81 -6.26 -9.03 -0.61
N ILE A 82 -5.03 -9.44 -0.31
CA ILE A 82 -4.18 -10.19 -1.24
C ILE A 82 -3.41 -11.24 -0.43
N ASN A 83 -3.52 -12.50 -0.87
CA ASN A 83 -2.87 -13.64 -0.23
C ASN A 83 -1.36 -13.40 -0.06
N GLN A 84 -0.83 -13.64 1.13
CA GLN A 84 0.58 -13.52 1.49
C GLN A 84 1.19 -12.14 1.21
N VAL A 85 0.37 -11.09 1.25
CA VAL A 85 0.82 -9.70 1.13
C VAL A 85 0.48 -8.93 2.37
N SER A 86 1.49 -8.29 2.94
CA SER A 86 1.32 -7.27 3.95
C SER A 86 1.23 -5.90 3.26
N GLN A 87 0.25 -5.09 3.66
CA GLN A 87 -0.07 -3.79 3.04
C GLN A 87 -0.08 -2.69 4.08
N LEU A 88 0.53 -1.54 3.73
CA LEU A 88 0.41 -0.29 4.47
C LEU A 88 -0.28 0.78 3.61
N PHE A 89 -1.19 1.54 4.20
CA PHE A 89 -1.76 2.71 3.53
C PHE A 89 -2.24 3.76 4.51
N ILE A 90 -2.41 4.98 4.00
CA ILE A 90 -3.08 6.05 4.73
C ILE A 90 -4.56 6.03 4.35
N TYR A 91 -5.44 6.01 5.33
CA TYR A 91 -6.89 6.09 5.11
C TYR A 91 -7.43 7.47 5.51
N ARG A 92 -8.22 8.08 4.64
CA ARG A 92 -9.01 9.29 4.89
C ARG A 92 -10.42 8.88 5.28
N GLY A 93 -10.66 8.87 6.59
CA GLY A 93 -11.98 8.61 7.15
C GLY A 93 -12.68 9.87 7.67
N SER A 94 -13.91 9.69 8.11
CA SER A 94 -14.76 10.74 8.71
C SER A 94 -14.15 11.36 9.98
N SER A 95 -13.32 10.60 10.69
CA SER A 95 -12.61 11.05 11.90
C SER A 95 -11.18 11.53 11.65
N GLY A 96 -10.79 11.74 10.38
CA GLY A 96 -9.46 12.19 9.98
C GLY A 96 -8.63 11.09 9.31
N LEU A 97 -7.31 11.27 9.35
CA LEU A 97 -6.37 10.37 8.69
C LEU A 97 -5.88 9.29 9.65
N SER A 98 -5.74 8.08 9.12
CA SER A 98 -5.29 6.92 9.86
C SER A 98 -4.18 6.18 9.10
N LEU A 99 -3.18 5.67 9.81
CA LEU A 99 -2.24 4.67 9.30
C LEU A 99 -2.91 3.31 9.42
N VAL A 100 -2.90 2.51 8.36
CA VAL A 100 -3.56 1.20 8.34
C VAL A 100 -2.58 0.14 7.87
N PHE A 101 -2.53 -0.94 8.63
CA PHE A 101 -1.89 -2.20 8.30
C PHE A 101 -2.96 -3.21 7.94
N LEU A 102 -2.79 -3.94 6.84
CA LEU A 102 -3.65 -5.03 6.43
C LEU A 102 -2.78 -6.19 5.96
N HIS A 103 -2.92 -7.32 6.63
CA HIS A 103 -2.14 -8.53 6.40
C HIS A 103 -3.02 -9.59 5.77
N ASP A 104 -2.53 -10.12 4.65
CA ASP A 104 -3.04 -11.32 4.01
C ASP A 104 -4.49 -11.19 3.47
N LYS A 105 -5.14 -12.34 3.26
CA LYS A 105 -6.48 -12.48 2.71
C LYS A 105 -7.29 -13.56 3.42
N SER A 106 -8.52 -13.21 3.75
CA SER A 106 -9.51 -14.15 4.26
C SER A 106 -9.91 -15.20 3.22
N GLY A 107 -10.18 -16.42 3.70
CA GLY A 107 -10.66 -17.54 2.89
C GLY A 107 -9.61 -18.29 2.06
N ASP A 108 -8.32 -17.96 2.20
CA ASP A 108 -7.21 -18.74 1.64
C ASP A 108 -6.47 -19.50 2.76
N GLU A 109 -5.81 -20.62 2.43
CA GLU A 109 -4.93 -21.33 3.36
C GLU A 109 -3.65 -20.51 3.63
N GLY A 110 -2.97 -20.79 4.74
CA GLY A 110 -1.69 -20.17 5.08
C GLY A 110 -1.68 -19.61 6.49
N GLY A 111 -1.03 -18.46 6.67
CA GLY A 111 -0.75 -17.84 7.96
C GLY A 111 0.38 -16.83 7.82
N ALA A 112 0.66 -16.11 8.90
CA ALA A 112 1.83 -15.26 9.00
C ALA A 112 2.11 -14.88 10.46
N VAL A 113 3.38 -14.63 10.74
CA VAL A 113 3.81 -13.93 11.95
C VAL A 113 4.54 -12.68 11.55
N ILE A 114 4.16 -11.58 12.16
CA ILE A 114 4.66 -10.25 11.81
C ILE A 114 4.90 -9.49 13.10
N THR A 115 6.10 -8.93 13.26
CA THR A 115 6.39 -8.00 14.35
C THR A 115 6.57 -6.61 13.77
N GLY A 116 5.86 -5.62 14.31
CA GLY A 116 5.96 -4.22 13.96
C GLY A 116 6.42 -3.38 15.14
N ASP A 117 7.53 -2.66 14.97
CA ASP A 117 7.95 -1.60 15.87
C ASP A 117 7.66 -0.24 15.20
N ILE A 118 6.68 0.48 15.75
CA ILE A 118 6.20 1.76 15.20
C ILE A 118 6.56 2.88 16.18
N SER A 119 7.18 3.95 15.71
CA SER A 119 7.56 5.10 16.54
C SER A 119 7.28 6.43 15.86
N GLY A 120 7.30 7.51 16.63
CA GLY A 120 6.93 8.84 16.14
C GLY A 120 5.42 9.01 15.97
N LEU A 121 4.60 8.18 16.63
CA LEU A 121 3.14 8.31 16.57
C LEU A 121 2.69 9.63 17.25
N PRO A 122 1.75 10.38 16.66
CA PRO A 122 1.17 11.56 17.30
C PRO A 122 0.60 11.26 18.70
N ALA A 123 0.96 12.04 19.70
CA ALA A 123 0.54 11.84 21.10
C ALA A 123 -0.98 11.91 21.35
N ASN A 124 -1.74 12.49 20.41
CA ASN A 124 -3.20 12.57 20.45
C ASN A 124 -3.88 11.65 19.43
N GLY A 125 -3.13 10.71 18.87
CA GLY A 125 -3.67 9.61 18.09
C GLY A 125 -3.95 8.38 18.94
N ASP A 126 -4.58 7.38 18.34
CA ASP A 126 -5.07 6.20 19.04
C ASP A 126 -5.15 5.00 18.09
N TRP A 127 -4.90 3.79 18.62
CA TRP A 127 -5.13 2.54 17.91
C TRP A 127 -6.61 2.18 18.05
N VAL A 128 -7.34 2.36 16.95
CA VAL A 128 -8.81 2.30 16.94
C VAL A 128 -9.32 1.03 16.28
N VAL A 129 -8.40 0.32 15.62
CA VAL A 129 -8.54 -1.07 15.24
C VAL A 129 -7.27 -1.74 15.74
N GLU A 130 -7.45 -2.68 16.65
CA GLU A 130 -6.52 -3.75 16.97
C GLU A 130 -7.28 -5.01 16.64
N ASP A 131 -6.73 -5.85 15.78
CA ASP A 131 -7.31 -7.18 15.58
C ASP A 131 -7.15 -7.96 16.91
N ASP A 132 -8.08 -8.86 17.18
CA ASP A 132 -8.08 -9.74 18.35
C ASP A 132 -8.18 -9.05 19.74
N THR A 133 -9.07 -8.07 19.93
CA THR A 133 -9.30 -7.39 21.24
C THR A 133 -9.91 -8.24 22.38
N TYR A 134 -9.83 -9.56 22.33
CA TYR A 134 -10.41 -10.49 23.31
C TYR A 134 -9.38 -11.06 24.31
N ASN A 135 -9.88 -11.67 25.40
CA ASN A 135 -9.03 -12.30 26.41
C ASN A 135 -8.30 -13.53 25.85
N ASN A 136 -7.02 -13.68 26.18
CA ASN A 136 -6.14 -14.75 25.66
C ASN A 136 -5.97 -14.71 24.14
N ARG A 137 -5.93 -13.50 23.57
CA ARG A 137 -5.42 -13.28 22.22
C ARG A 137 -3.95 -13.72 22.14
N ASP A 138 -3.58 -14.25 20.98
CA ASP A 138 -2.20 -14.60 20.67
C ASP A 138 -1.40 -13.33 20.33
N ASP A 139 -2.06 -12.34 19.73
CA ASP A 139 -1.46 -11.08 19.35
C ASP A 139 -1.01 -10.22 20.53
N VAL A 140 0.10 -9.53 20.33
CA VAL A 140 0.68 -8.62 21.30
C VAL A 140 0.46 -7.19 20.83
N PHE A 141 -0.29 -6.40 21.57
CA PHE A 141 -0.38 -4.94 21.37
C PHE A 141 0.14 -4.23 22.61
N GLN A 142 1.31 -3.62 22.48
CA GLN A 142 1.94 -2.82 23.53
C GLN A 142 2.09 -1.39 23.05
N HIS A 143 1.55 -0.44 23.82
CA HIS A 143 1.51 0.97 23.44
C HIS A 143 2.16 1.81 24.52
N ASN A 144 3.00 2.74 24.08
CA ASN A 144 3.64 3.75 24.90
C ASN A 144 3.44 5.12 24.23
N ASP A 145 3.77 6.19 24.94
CA ASP A 145 3.67 7.56 24.39
C ASP A 145 4.51 7.70 23.11
N GLY A 146 3.84 7.75 21.96
CA GLY A 146 4.46 7.95 20.65
C GLY A 146 5.08 6.70 20.01
N SER A 147 4.89 5.51 20.57
CA SER A 147 5.39 4.26 19.98
C SER A 147 4.54 3.04 20.32
N SER A 148 4.54 2.05 19.44
CA SER A 148 3.86 0.78 19.64
C SER A 148 4.75 -0.37 19.19
N HIS A 149 4.67 -1.45 19.95
CA HIS A 149 5.20 -2.75 19.56
C HIS A 149 4.00 -3.68 19.35
N ILE A 150 3.91 -4.26 18.17
CA ILE A 150 2.78 -5.10 17.76
C ILE A 150 3.30 -6.43 17.20
N GLU A 151 2.73 -7.53 17.64
CA GLU A 151 2.96 -8.85 17.07
C GLU A 151 1.62 -9.42 16.62
N TRP A 152 1.52 -9.72 15.32
CA TRP A 152 0.38 -10.34 14.66
C TRP A 152 0.68 -11.81 14.43
N LEU A 153 -0.19 -12.70 14.91
CA LEU A 153 -0.05 -14.15 14.84
C LEU A 153 -1.29 -14.74 14.16
N LEU A 154 -1.28 -14.72 12.83
CA LEU A 154 -2.44 -15.13 12.04
C LEU A 154 -2.29 -16.56 11.51
N ARG A 155 -3.41 -17.28 11.59
CA ARG A 155 -3.62 -18.59 10.95
C ARG A 155 -4.39 -18.41 9.65
N GLY A 156 -4.43 -19.43 8.82
CA GLY A 156 -5.13 -19.43 7.55
C GLY A 156 -6.60 -19.08 7.67
N ASN A 157 -7.16 -18.62 6.54
CA ASN A 157 -8.52 -18.12 6.37
C ASN A 157 -8.85 -16.82 7.12
N ARG A 158 -7.83 -16.13 7.65
CA ARG A 158 -7.98 -14.89 8.41
C ARG A 158 -7.25 -13.74 7.72
N THR A 159 -7.52 -12.54 8.17
CA THR A 159 -6.62 -11.40 7.96
C THR A 159 -6.25 -10.84 9.30
N ASP A 160 -5.16 -10.11 9.33
CA ASP A 160 -4.75 -9.40 10.52
C ASP A 160 -4.35 -7.97 10.19
N GLY A 161 -4.06 -7.15 11.20
CA GLY A 161 -3.62 -5.78 11.03
C GLY A 161 -4.11 -4.86 12.13
N ALA A 162 -4.07 -3.57 11.84
CA ALA A 162 -4.39 -2.53 12.81
C ALA A 162 -4.58 -1.17 12.13
N ALA A 163 -5.26 -0.25 12.80
CA ALA A 163 -5.40 1.12 12.36
C ALA A 163 -5.15 2.14 13.47
N PHE A 164 -4.16 3.01 13.23
CA PHE A 164 -3.84 4.14 14.10
C PHE A 164 -4.45 5.43 13.54
N ARG A 165 -5.38 6.05 14.26
CA ARG A 165 -6.02 7.32 13.89
C ARG A 165 -5.28 8.50 14.49
N GLY A 166 -5.21 9.62 13.77
CA GLY A 166 -4.71 10.89 14.32
C GLY A 166 -3.62 11.55 13.48
N LEU A 167 -3.34 11.03 12.29
CA LEU A 167 -2.33 11.57 11.41
C LEU A 167 -2.68 12.98 10.92
N GLY A 168 -1.65 13.78 10.64
CA GLY A 168 -1.79 15.12 10.06
C GLY A 168 -2.41 16.17 10.99
N ARG A 169 -2.51 15.88 12.29
CA ARG A 169 -2.89 16.87 13.33
C ARG A 169 -1.70 17.74 13.77
N SER A 170 -0.48 17.28 13.53
CA SER A 170 0.79 18.00 13.64
C SER A 170 1.50 17.99 12.28
N SER A 171 2.16 19.09 11.91
CA SER A 171 2.88 19.21 10.63
C SER A 171 4.27 18.58 10.61
N ASP A 172 4.83 18.28 11.80
CA ASP A 172 6.27 18.01 11.97
C ASP A 172 6.55 16.58 12.49
N THR A 173 5.65 15.65 12.22
CA THR A 173 5.78 14.27 12.71
C THR A 173 6.22 13.34 11.60
N THR A 174 7.37 12.70 11.81
CA THR A 174 7.82 11.54 11.04
C THR A 174 7.51 10.28 11.84
N ILE A 175 6.83 9.33 11.21
CA ILE A 175 6.55 8.02 11.79
C ILE A 175 7.52 7.01 11.19
N THR A 176 8.23 6.28 12.03
CA THR A 176 9.06 5.16 11.59
C THR A 176 8.29 3.86 11.79
N VAL A 177 8.27 3.01 10.78
CA VAL A 177 7.66 1.68 10.81
C VAL A 177 8.74 0.66 10.46
N ASP A 178 9.16 -0.13 11.45
CA ASP A 178 10.10 -1.25 11.29
C ASP A 178 9.33 -2.58 11.37
N MET A 179 9.16 -3.22 10.23
CA MET A 179 8.43 -4.49 10.12
C MET A 179 9.41 -5.66 9.99
N LYS A 180 9.13 -6.71 10.73
CA LYS A 180 9.86 -7.99 10.69
C LYS A 180 8.88 -9.07 10.29
N PHE A 181 9.14 -9.67 9.14
CA PHE A 181 8.34 -10.74 8.55
C PHE A 181 9.06 -12.08 8.70
N ASN A 182 8.27 -13.17 8.68
CA ASN A 182 8.77 -14.55 8.59
C ASN A 182 9.85 -14.82 9.64
N GLU A 183 11.03 -15.35 9.30
CA GLU A 183 12.06 -15.73 10.28
C GLU A 183 12.63 -14.56 11.10
N ARG A 184 12.32 -13.30 10.74
CA ARG A 184 12.71 -12.12 11.50
C ARG A 184 11.68 -11.74 12.56
N SER A 185 10.45 -12.24 12.46
CA SER A 185 9.39 -12.03 13.44
C SER A 185 9.69 -12.78 14.74
N ALA A 186 9.27 -12.23 15.88
CA ALA A 186 9.54 -12.80 17.20
C ALA A 186 8.96 -14.22 17.38
N ASN A 187 7.88 -14.52 16.67
CA ASN A 187 7.10 -15.76 16.83
C ASN A 187 7.27 -16.74 15.66
N TYR A 188 8.35 -16.64 14.87
CA TYR A 188 8.60 -17.59 13.78
C TYR A 188 9.47 -18.79 14.23
N PRO A 189 9.08 -20.03 13.90
CA PRO A 189 7.77 -20.44 13.35
C PRO A 189 6.69 -20.41 14.44
N PHE A 190 5.44 -20.15 14.06
CA PHE A 190 4.33 -20.18 15.00
C PHE A 190 3.88 -21.62 15.24
N GLU A 191 3.82 -22.03 16.50
CA GLU A 191 3.52 -23.42 16.87
C GLU A 191 2.09 -23.87 16.54
N GLU A 192 1.19 -22.91 16.32
CA GLU A 192 -0.22 -23.20 16.09
C GLU A 192 -0.64 -23.27 14.61
N TRP A 193 0.32 -23.07 13.69
CA TRP A 193 0.06 -23.25 12.27
C TRP A 193 -0.24 -24.70 11.93
N GLU A 194 -1.10 -24.85 10.92
CA GLU A 194 -1.24 -26.12 10.22
C GLU A 194 -0.23 -26.14 9.07
N GLY A 195 0.47 -27.27 8.90
CA GLY A 195 1.45 -27.43 7.83
C GLY A 195 2.84 -26.83 8.13
N PRO A 196 3.74 -26.89 7.14
CA PRO A 196 5.10 -26.38 7.29
C PRO A 196 5.16 -24.84 7.27
N PRO A 197 6.20 -24.22 7.89
CA PRO A 197 6.32 -22.77 7.97
C PRO A 197 6.33 -22.03 6.61
N ASP A 198 6.86 -22.65 5.55
CA ASP A 198 6.93 -22.07 4.20
C ASP A 198 5.56 -21.86 3.54
N GLN A 199 4.49 -22.43 4.11
CA GLN A 199 3.10 -22.16 3.71
C GLN A 199 2.48 -20.98 4.47
N ASN A 200 3.17 -20.42 5.45
CA ASN A 200 2.67 -19.41 6.39
C ASN A 200 3.57 -18.16 6.38
N GLU A 201 3.96 -17.72 5.19
CA GLU A 201 4.88 -16.60 5.00
C GLU A 201 4.23 -15.45 4.24
N ILE A 202 4.63 -14.23 4.61
CA ILE A 202 4.42 -13.04 3.79
C ILE A 202 5.48 -13.05 2.69
N GLU A 203 5.03 -12.94 1.44
CA GLU A 203 5.92 -12.88 0.28
C GLU A 203 6.24 -11.45 -0.14
N ARG A 204 5.34 -10.50 0.19
CA ARG A 204 5.49 -9.10 -0.23
C ARG A 204 5.02 -8.12 0.84
N TRP A 205 5.81 -7.07 1.01
CA TRP A 205 5.45 -5.87 1.75
C TRP A 205 5.23 -4.71 0.77
N VAL A 206 4.08 -4.05 0.84
CA VAL A 206 3.74 -2.97 -0.10
C VAL A 206 3.14 -1.77 0.61
N VAL A 207 3.38 -0.57 0.05
CA VAL A 207 2.53 0.59 0.30
C VAL A 207 1.47 0.69 -0.79
N ARG A 208 0.21 0.94 -0.40
CA ARG A 208 -0.91 1.19 -1.30
C ARG A 208 -1.27 2.67 -1.30
N SER A 209 -1.30 3.27 -2.49
CA SER A 209 -1.78 4.64 -2.69
C SER A 209 -3.30 4.66 -2.88
N GLY A 210 -3.94 5.80 -2.63
CA GLY A 210 -5.37 6.01 -2.82
C GLY A 210 -5.85 5.85 -4.26
N THR A 211 -4.93 5.86 -5.23
CA THR A 211 -5.20 5.50 -6.64
C THR A 211 -5.36 4.00 -6.87
N GLY A 212 -5.05 3.17 -5.87
CA GLY A 212 -4.99 1.71 -5.96
C GLY A 212 -3.62 1.17 -6.37
N GLU A 213 -2.67 2.04 -6.73
CA GLU A 213 -1.29 1.67 -7.02
C GLU A 213 -0.63 1.01 -5.80
N MET A 214 0.10 -0.08 -6.03
CA MET A 214 0.86 -0.80 -5.01
C MET A 214 2.34 -0.74 -5.36
N ILE A 215 3.14 -0.31 -4.39
CA ILE A 215 4.57 -0.11 -4.57
C ILE A 215 5.28 -1.01 -3.57
N ALA A 216 6.13 -1.90 -4.08
CA ALA A 216 6.88 -2.83 -3.26
C ALA A 216 7.87 -2.08 -2.35
N LEU A 217 7.89 -2.48 -1.08
CA LEU A 217 8.83 -2.04 -0.07
C LEU A 217 9.82 -3.18 0.18
N ASP A 218 11.03 -2.83 0.61
CA ASP A 218 11.97 -3.82 1.14
C ASP A 218 11.40 -4.40 2.45
N MET A 219 11.48 -5.72 2.58
CA MET A 219 10.99 -6.44 3.76
C MET A 219 11.98 -6.42 4.93
N ASN A 220 13.20 -5.93 4.69
CA ASN A 220 14.29 -5.92 5.66
C ASN A 220 14.57 -4.56 6.28
N ASP A 221 14.16 -3.48 5.61
CA ASP A 221 14.47 -2.12 6.02
C ASP A 221 13.22 -1.37 6.50
N PRO A 222 13.36 -0.54 7.55
CA PRO A 222 12.27 0.30 8.04
C PRO A 222 11.88 1.36 7.00
N ILE A 223 10.66 1.87 7.11
CA ILE A 223 10.19 3.02 6.35
C ILE A 223 9.96 4.22 7.27
N GLU A 224 10.10 5.42 6.71
CA GLU A 224 9.69 6.66 7.35
C GLU A 224 8.52 7.30 6.60
N ILE A 225 7.51 7.75 7.34
CA ILE A 225 6.28 8.34 6.81
C ILE A 225 6.21 9.77 7.28
N SER A 226 6.15 10.72 6.35
CA SER A 226 5.96 12.13 6.64
C SER A 226 4.79 12.71 5.86
N SER A 227 4.14 13.73 6.43
CA SER A 227 3.20 14.54 5.66
C SER A 227 3.99 15.32 4.62
N GLY A 228 3.76 15.03 3.34
CA GLY A 228 4.25 15.89 2.28
C GLY A 228 3.49 17.21 2.39
N THR A 229 4.16 18.29 2.78
CA THR A 229 3.59 19.64 2.61
C THR A 229 3.06 19.75 1.19
N SER A 230 1.85 20.30 1.03
CA SER A 230 1.24 20.56 -0.27
C SER A 230 2.13 21.54 -1.06
N GLY A 231 3.09 20.98 -1.79
CA GLY A 231 3.91 21.62 -2.80
C GLY A 231 3.74 20.81 -4.08
N ALA A 232 3.70 21.52 -5.21
CA ALA A 232 3.48 20.97 -6.55
C ALA A 232 4.21 19.63 -6.81
N PRO A 233 3.69 18.78 -7.70
CA PRO A 233 4.36 17.54 -8.06
C PRO A 233 5.81 17.84 -8.44
N SER A 234 6.75 17.37 -7.63
CA SER A 234 8.14 17.39 -8.00
C SER A 234 8.27 16.34 -9.11
N THR A 235 8.39 16.82 -10.34
CA THR A 235 8.77 16.01 -11.50
C THR A 235 9.99 15.19 -11.11
N LEU A 236 9.83 13.87 -11.07
CA LEU A 236 10.94 12.94 -11.02
C LEU A 236 11.93 13.34 -12.12
N THR A 237 13.16 13.66 -11.73
CA THR A 237 14.25 13.77 -12.70
C THR A 237 14.70 12.35 -12.98
N GLU A 238 14.13 11.72 -14.01
CA GLU A 238 14.78 10.58 -14.65
C GLU A 238 16.16 11.04 -15.12
N THR A 239 17.19 10.60 -14.42
CA THR A 239 18.57 10.77 -14.87
C THR A 239 18.89 9.56 -15.73
N GLY A 240 18.81 9.69 -17.06
CA GLY A 240 19.19 8.57 -17.92
C GLY A 240 18.90 8.67 -19.42
N GLY A 241 19.55 9.59 -20.13
CA GLY A 241 19.99 9.35 -21.52
C GLY A 241 18.95 9.52 -22.64
N THR A 242 18.74 10.76 -23.10
CA THR A 242 18.12 11.02 -24.41
C THR A 242 19.04 10.54 -25.54
N VAL A 243 18.65 9.46 -26.23
CA VAL A 243 19.19 9.13 -27.55
C VAL A 243 18.27 9.79 -28.59
N THR A 244 18.79 10.80 -29.29
CA THR A 244 18.12 11.46 -30.40
C THR A 244 17.98 10.51 -31.60
N PRO A 245 16.79 10.30 -32.17
CA PRO A 245 16.65 9.57 -33.43
C PRO A 245 16.90 10.54 -34.60
N THR A 246 18.07 10.47 -35.21
CA THR A 246 18.31 11.15 -36.50
C THR A 246 17.81 10.25 -37.62
N SER A 247 16.65 10.59 -38.18
CA SER A 247 16.20 10.09 -39.48
C SER A 247 17.04 10.73 -40.58
N SER A 248 17.78 9.92 -41.35
CA SER A 248 18.32 10.33 -42.64
C SER A 248 18.00 9.30 -43.71
N THR A 249 17.09 9.68 -44.59
CA THR A 249 16.73 9.04 -45.86
C THR A 249 17.89 9.17 -46.85
N GLY A 250 18.33 8.05 -47.44
CA GLY A 250 19.27 8.07 -48.58
C GLY A 250 19.87 6.70 -48.93
N THR A 251 19.38 6.11 -50.02
CA THR A 251 19.92 4.94 -50.75
C THR A 251 19.86 5.32 -52.24
N PRO A 252 20.68 4.81 -53.21
CA PRO A 252 21.72 3.75 -53.17
C PRO A 252 23.07 4.12 -53.84
N ALA A 253 24.13 3.34 -53.58
CA ALA A 253 25.19 3.07 -54.57
C ALA A 253 25.96 1.77 -54.24
N THR A 254 26.44 1.13 -55.31
CA THR A 254 26.80 -0.28 -55.44
C THR A 254 28.33 -0.51 -55.48
N THR A 255 28.81 -1.57 -54.80
CA THR A 255 30.00 -2.44 -55.05
C THR A 255 31.41 -1.83 -55.22
N THR A 256 32.43 -2.31 -54.46
CA THR A 256 33.55 -3.23 -54.89
C THR A 256 34.59 -3.46 -53.75
N GLN A 257 35.27 -4.61 -53.81
CA GLN A 257 36.18 -5.30 -52.88
C GLN A 257 37.56 -4.68 -52.52
N ALA A 258 38.09 -5.18 -51.39
CA ALA A 258 39.47 -5.69 -51.10
C ALA A 258 40.54 -4.83 -50.35
N GLY A 259 41.16 -5.48 -49.34
CA GLY A 259 42.42 -5.14 -48.64
C GLY A 259 42.26 -4.96 -47.11
N SER A 260 42.55 -5.94 -46.22
CA SER A 260 43.86 -6.26 -45.58
C SER A 260 44.48 -5.07 -44.81
N SER A 261 44.90 -5.08 -43.53
CA SER A 261 45.22 -6.09 -42.49
C SER A 261 45.23 -5.46 -41.08
N ASP A 262 45.37 -6.31 -40.04
CA ASP A 262 45.81 -6.05 -38.63
C ASP A 262 44.77 -5.42 -37.67
N GLY A 263 44.48 -5.89 -36.46
CA GLY A 263 44.97 -6.96 -35.58
C GLY A 263 44.42 -6.69 -34.15
N PHE A 264 44.17 -7.74 -33.36
CA PHE A 264 43.65 -7.79 -31.97
C PHE A 264 42.12 -7.53 -31.81
N GLY A 265 41.24 -8.44 -31.39
CA GLY A 265 41.37 -9.78 -30.83
C GLY A 265 40.84 -9.87 -29.39
N VAL A 266 39.51 -9.94 -29.19
CA VAL A 266 38.85 -10.73 -28.12
C VAL A 266 37.45 -11.16 -28.61
N SER A 267 37.27 -12.46 -28.79
CA SER A 267 35.99 -13.10 -29.15
C SER A 267 35.17 -13.43 -27.90
N VAL A 268 33.86 -13.18 -27.97
CA VAL A 268 32.86 -13.74 -27.05
C VAL A 268 32.11 -14.85 -27.80
N PRO A 269 32.02 -16.09 -27.29
CA PRO A 269 31.31 -17.14 -28.01
C PRO A 269 29.78 -16.96 -27.89
N ARG A 270 29.13 -16.73 -29.03
CA ARG A 270 27.72 -17.08 -29.27
C ARG A 270 27.62 -18.60 -29.41
N PHE A 271 26.72 -19.24 -28.68
CA PHE A 271 26.27 -20.60 -29.01
C PHE A 271 24.98 -20.53 -29.81
N ASP A 272 25.08 -21.06 -31.02
CA ASP A 272 24.04 -21.18 -32.02
C ASP A 272 23.19 -22.43 -31.74
N VAL A 273 21.91 -22.34 -32.08
CA VAL A 273 20.89 -23.36 -31.84
C VAL A 273 20.97 -24.41 -32.95
N GLY A 274 21.49 -25.60 -32.63
CA GLY A 274 21.63 -26.72 -33.55
C GLY A 274 20.94 -27.99 -33.05
N LEU A 275 19.75 -28.23 -33.59
CA LEU A 275 18.93 -29.46 -33.55
C LEU A 275 19.73 -30.74 -33.87
N VAL A 276 19.77 -31.75 -32.98
CA VAL A 276 19.93 -33.18 -33.35
C VAL A 276 19.16 -34.12 -32.39
N ILE A 277 18.57 -35.14 -33.03
CA ILE A 277 17.62 -36.20 -32.69
C ILE A 277 18.04 -37.21 -31.59
N LEU A 278 17.05 -37.54 -30.72
CA LEU A 278 16.61 -38.83 -30.14
C LEU A 278 17.62 -39.96 -29.80
N ALA A 279 17.63 -40.39 -28.54
CA ALA A 279 17.74 -41.81 -28.15
C ALA A 279 17.08 -42.05 -26.77
N VAL A 280 16.05 -42.89 -26.77
CA VAL A 280 15.35 -43.42 -25.57
C VAL A 280 15.98 -44.76 -25.21
N VAL A 281 16.42 -44.94 -23.96
CA VAL A 281 16.57 -46.26 -23.33
C VAL A 281 16.13 -46.18 -21.88
N ALA A 282 15.13 -46.98 -21.52
CA ALA A 282 14.64 -47.21 -20.18
C ALA A 282 15.53 -48.22 -19.44
N LEU A 283 15.72 -48.03 -18.13
CA LEU A 283 16.08 -49.13 -17.24
C LEU A 283 15.32 -48.99 -15.91
N THR A 284 14.38 -49.89 -15.69
CA THR A 284 13.73 -50.17 -14.41
C THR A 284 14.64 -51.06 -13.55
N ALA A 285 14.76 -50.75 -12.26
CA ALA A 285 15.24 -51.70 -11.27
C ALA A 285 14.44 -51.57 -9.97
N THR A 286 13.67 -52.63 -9.73
CA THR A 286 12.78 -52.92 -8.61
C THR A 286 13.55 -53.02 -7.29
N ALA A 287 13.13 -52.29 -6.25
CA ALA A 287 13.54 -52.53 -4.87
C ALA A 287 12.40 -53.22 -4.12
N LEU A 288 12.58 -54.52 -3.83
CA LEU A 288 11.71 -55.30 -2.96
C LEU A 288 12.57 -56.13 -2.02
N LEU A 289 12.79 -55.69 -0.78
CA LEU A 289 13.28 -56.57 0.28
C LEU A 289 12.61 -56.28 1.64
N ARG A 290 11.66 -57.17 1.93
CA ARG A 290 11.34 -57.83 3.21
C ARG A 290 11.59 -57.08 4.52
N ARG A 291 10.47 -56.77 5.19
CA ARG A 291 10.33 -56.79 6.66
C ARG A 291 10.30 -58.24 7.17
N THR A 292 11.08 -58.53 8.19
CA THR A 292 10.88 -59.61 9.16
C THR A 292 10.65 -58.94 10.52
N GLY A 293 9.58 -59.36 11.20
CA GLY A 293 9.05 -58.80 12.44
C GLY A 293 7.55 -58.97 12.44
#